data_AF-E1WR71-F1
#
_entry.id   AF-E1WR71-F1
#
_cell.length_a   1.000
_cell.length_b   1.000
_cell.length_c   1.000
_cell.angle_alpha   90.00
_cell.angle_beta   90.00
_cell.angle_gamma   90.00
#
_symmetry.space_group_name_H-M   'P 1'
#
loop_
_entity.id
_entity.type
_entity.pdbx_description
1 polymer ?
#
loop_
_entity_poly.entity_id
_entity_poly.type
_entity_poly.pdbx_seq_one_letter_code
_entity_poly.pdbx_strand_id
1 'polypeptide(L)'
;MLLAACQQDGPTPEPSVGSRTVLVYMIAQNSLAPLASADIEEMKEGMRQVDATSGNLLVYIDDYSAPRLIRLGKDKKGKVVEETIENYPEQNSADANVMKKVISTAFNQYKAEKYGMVFWSHGEGWIPSPAKTRWFGQDGNNYMDIADLHAALQVAPDLDFLFFDACFMEAVEVAYALRDCGSYLISSPTEIPGPGAPYQTVVPAMFSAENAALKIASCYYDYYQSRYNDGIGMSNEDWTGGVSVGVAKMSELENLAVATSKVLPRYITGKQNFDLSGVMCYDRRTDKQYYYDLDRFIYQITAGNGDYDSWREAFDKVMVYWKSTPRNYSAYAGMFTMNQDAKGLSTYIPRMSAPSLNTSYLQTEWYKVSGWADTGWYKN
;
A
#
# COMPACT_ATOMS: atom_id res chain seq x y z
N MET A 1 -16.06 -28.53 -51.27
CA MET A 1 -15.08 -27.56 -50.74
C MET A 1 -15.65 -27.02 -49.43
N LEU A 2 -15.20 -27.53 -48.30
CA LEU A 2 -15.44 -26.89 -47.00
C LEU A 2 -14.40 -25.79 -46.84
N LEU A 3 -14.85 -24.55 -46.73
CA LEU A 3 -14.02 -23.42 -46.30
C LEU A 3 -14.13 -23.34 -44.77
N ALA A 4 -13.06 -23.78 -44.09
CA ALA A 4 -12.83 -23.46 -42.69
C ALA A 4 -12.42 -21.99 -42.61
N ALA A 5 -13.19 -21.18 -41.87
CA ALA A 5 -12.82 -19.82 -41.55
C ALA A 5 -12.20 -19.80 -40.15
N CYS A 6 -10.88 -19.58 -40.09
CA CYS A 6 -10.18 -19.23 -38.85
C CYS A 6 -10.68 -17.86 -38.38
N GLN A 7 -11.23 -17.78 -37.16
CA GLN A 7 -11.32 -16.52 -36.43
C GLN A 7 -9.88 -16.06 -36.15
N GLN A 8 -9.39 -15.09 -36.91
CA GLN A 8 -8.22 -14.32 -36.52
C GLN A 8 -8.69 -13.30 -35.49
N ASP A 9 -8.20 -13.44 -34.25
CA ASP A 9 -8.18 -12.36 -33.29
C ASP A 9 -7.48 -11.17 -33.94
N GLY A 10 -8.23 -10.09 -34.18
CA GLY A 10 -7.66 -8.85 -34.69
C GLY A 10 -6.61 -8.30 -33.71
N PRO A 11 -5.68 -7.45 -34.18
CA PRO A 11 -4.70 -6.82 -33.31
C PRO A 11 -5.40 -6.11 -32.15
N THR A 12 -4.88 -6.27 -30.93
CA THR A 12 -5.31 -5.52 -29.75
C THR A 12 -5.35 -4.04 -30.11
N PRO A 13 -6.48 -3.32 -29.87
CA PRO A 13 -6.57 -1.90 -30.19
C PRO A 13 -5.39 -1.14 -29.57
N GLU A 14 -4.82 -0.18 -30.31
CA GLU A 14 -3.79 0.68 -29.72
C GLU A 14 -4.37 1.43 -28.51
N PRO A 15 -3.57 1.64 -27.44
CA PRO A 15 -4.01 2.39 -26.27
C PRO A 15 -4.58 3.75 -26.66
N SER A 16 -5.78 4.09 -26.19
CA SER A 16 -6.27 5.46 -26.30
C SER A 16 -5.37 6.39 -25.49
N VAL A 17 -5.16 7.61 -25.97
CA VAL A 17 -4.39 8.63 -25.27
C VAL A 17 -5.00 8.87 -23.89
N GLY A 18 -4.18 8.83 -22.85
CA GLY A 18 -4.57 8.97 -21.45
C GLY A 18 -5.19 7.73 -20.80
N SER A 19 -5.28 6.60 -21.52
CA SER A 19 -5.80 5.35 -20.95
C SER A 19 -4.89 4.78 -19.87
N ARG A 20 -5.49 4.18 -18.84
CA ARG A 20 -4.76 3.49 -17.78
C ARG A 20 -5.16 2.02 -17.67
N THR A 21 -4.21 1.11 -17.50
CA THR A 21 -4.52 -0.26 -17.05
C THR A 21 -4.18 -0.36 -15.58
N VAL A 22 -5.16 -0.76 -14.76
CA VAL A 22 -4.98 -0.98 -13.32
C VAL A 22 -5.14 -2.46 -13.03
N LEU A 23 -4.16 -3.04 -12.34
CA LEU A 23 -4.22 -4.42 -11.85
C LEU A 23 -4.48 -4.41 -10.34
N VAL A 24 -5.62 -4.96 -9.92
CA VAL A 24 -5.87 -5.32 -8.53
C VAL A 24 -5.40 -6.75 -8.30
N TYR A 25 -4.44 -6.93 -7.41
CA TYR A 25 -3.86 -8.21 -7.06
C TYR A 25 -4.36 -8.65 -5.68
N MET A 26 -5.37 -9.53 -5.66
CA MET A 26 -6.05 -9.98 -4.45
C MET A 26 -5.52 -11.33 -4.01
N ILE A 27 -4.74 -11.33 -2.93
CA ILE A 27 -4.29 -12.54 -2.23
C ILE A 27 -5.30 -12.81 -1.12
N ALA A 28 -6.29 -13.67 -1.39
CA ALA A 28 -7.45 -13.85 -0.53
C ALA A 28 -7.54 -15.24 0.10
N GLN A 29 -6.59 -16.16 -0.12
CA GLN A 29 -6.49 -17.44 0.60
C GLN A 29 -6.06 -17.28 2.07
N ASN A 30 -6.82 -16.47 2.80
CA ASN A 30 -6.62 -16.15 4.21
C ASN A 30 -7.97 -15.74 4.83
N SER A 31 -7.95 -15.16 6.03
CA SER A 31 -9.17 -14.79 6.75
C SER A 31 -9.99 -13.67 6.10
N LEU A 32 -9.47 -13.00 5.07
CA LEU A 32 -10.17 -11.95 4.33
C LEU A 32 -10.97 -12.50 3.14
N ALA A 33 -10.84 -13.79 2.77
CA ALA A 33 -11.60 -14.41 1.66
C ALA A 33 -13.09 -13.99 1.56
N PRO A 34 -13.86 -13.92 2.67
CA PRO A 34 -15.27 -13.53 2.60
C PRO A 34 -15.53 -12.13 2.04
N LEU A 35 -14.53 -11.23 2.11
CA LEU A 35 -14.63 -9.84 1.68
C LEU A 35 -14.32 -9.65 0.20
N ALA A 36 -13.50 -10.53 -0.39
CA ALA A 36 -13.01 -10.36 -1.76
C ALA A 36 -14.14 -10.30 -2.81
N SER A 37 -15.22 -11.06 -2.61
CA SER A 37 -16.38 -11.02 -3.50
C SER A 37 -17.19 -9.73 -3.39
N ALA A 38 -17.28 -9.15 -2.18
CA ALA A 38 -17.92 -7.85 -1.98
C ALA A 38 -17.13 -6.74 -2.69
N ASP A 39 -15.80 -6.75 -2.56
CA ASP A 39 -14.93 -5.77 -3.22
C ASP A 39 -15.01 -5.85 -4.75
N ILE A 40 -15.11 -7.06 -5.33
CA ILE A 40 -15.34 -7.21 -6.77
C ILE A 40 -16.67 -6.59 -7.20
N GLU A 41 -17.74 -6.75 -6.42
CA GLU A 41 -19.04 -6.13 -6.72
C GLU A 41 -18.99 -4.60 -6.56
N GLU A 42 -18.25 -4.08 -5.58
CA GLU A 42 -17.97 -2.65 -5.45
C GLU A 42 -17.14 -2.12 -6.64
N MET A 43 -16.14 -2.87 -7.11
CA MET A 43 -15.38 -2.53 -8.31
C MET A 43 -16.28 -2.49 -9.55
N LYS A 44 -17.22 -3.43 -9.68
CA LYS A 44 -18.22 -3.42 -10.76
C LYS A 44 -19.13 -2.20 -10.67
N GLU A 45 -19.53 -1.77 -9.49
CA GLU A 45 -20.28 -0.52 -9.27
C GLU A 45 -19.46 0.70 -9.69
N GLY A 46 -18.19 0.79 -9.24
CA GLY A 46 -17.28 1.87 -9.61
C GLY A 46 -17.06 1.95 -11.13
N MET A 47 -16.88 0.81 -11.80
CA MET A 47 -16.72 0.74 -13.25
C MET A 47 -17.94 1.26 -14.03
N ARG A 48 -19.14 1.34 -13.44
CA ARG A 48 -20.30 1.97 -14.10
C ARG A 48 -20.05 3.44 -14.40
N GLN A 49 -19.23 4.10 -13.58
CA GLN A 49 -18.91 5.53 -13.68
C GLN A 49 -17.67 5.82 -14.55
N VAL A 50 -16.87 4.79 -14.86
CA VAL A 50 -15.66 4.91 -15.69
C VAL A 50 -16.03 4.90 -17.17
N ASP A 51 -15.50 5.83 -17.97
CA ASP A 51 -15.68 5.78 -19.43
C ASP A 51 -15.03 4.51 -19.99
N ALA A 52 -15.69 3.85 -20.94
CA ALA A 52 -15.16 2.64 -21.58
C ALA A 52 -13.81 2.89 -22.27
N THR A 53 -13.50 4.13 -22.64
CA THR A 53 -12.21 4.50 -23.25
C THR A 53 -11.14 4.90 -22.23
N SER A 54 -11.48 5.03 -20.94
CA SER A 54 -10.52 5.45 -19.89
C SER A 54 -9.51 4.37 -19.53
N GLY A 55 -9.78 3.10 -19.86
CA GLY A 55 -8.80 2.02 -19.72
C GLY A 55 -9.37 0.69 -19.23
N ASN A 56 -8.53 -0.11 -18.56
CA ASN A 56 -8.85 -1.47 -18.16
C ASN A 56 -8.69 -1.65 -16.65
N LEU A 57 -9.71 -2.20 -15.98
CA LEU A 57 -9.58 -2.71 -14.62
C LEU A 57 -9.42 -4.23 -14.69
N LEU A 58 -8.25 -4.71 -14.28
CA LEU A 58 -7.91 -6.12 -14.20
C LEU A 58 -7.90 -6.53 -12.74
N VAL A 59 -8.37 -7.74 -12.45
CA VAL A 59 -8.36 -8.31 -11.10
C VAL A 59 -7.76 -9.70 -11.18
N TYR A 60 -6.61 -9.90 -10.56
CA TYR A 60 -6.13 -11.23 -10.20
C TYR A 60 -6.69 -11.57 -8.82
N ILE A 61 -7.35 -12.71 -8.69
CA ILE A 61 -7.94 -13.15 -7.43
C ILE A 61 -7.70 -14.63 -7.17
N ASP A 62 -7.29 -14.89 -5.93
CA ASP A 62 -7.09 -16.22 -5.36
C ASP A 62 -7.80 -16.32 -4.00
N ASP A 63 -9.01 -16.89 -3.99
CA ASP A 63 -10.00 -16.84 -2.89
C ASP A 63 -10.51 -18.23 -2.47
N TYR A 64 -9.61 -19.24 -2.49
CA TYR A 64 -9.90 -20.68 -2.31
C TYR A 64 -10.66 -21.34 -3.47
N SER A 65 -11.03 -20.57 -4.50
CA SER A 65 -11.35 -21.10 -5.83
C SER A 65 -10.11 -21.12 -6.71
N ALA A 66 -10.19 -21.76 -7.87
CA ALA A 66 -9.10 -21.71 -8.85
C ALA A 66 -8.71 -20.24 -9.13
N PRO A 67 -7.43 -19.87 -8.98
CA PRO A 67 -7.02 -18.48 -9.17
C PRO A 67 -7.30 -18.03 -10.60
N ARG A 68 -7.72 -16.78 -10.78
CA ARG A 68 -8.04 -16.25 -12.10
C ARG A 68 -7.65 -14.80 -12.26
N LEU A 69 -7.29 -14.44 -13.49
CA LEU A 69 -7.19 -13.05 -13.95
C LEU A 69 -8.45 -12.73 -14.73
N ILE A 70 -9.18 -11.70 -14.30
CA ILE A 70 -10.40 -11.21 -14.93
C ILE A 70 -10.25 -9.75 -15.33
N ARG A 71 -11.05 -9.32 -16.28
CA ARG A 71 -11.25 -7.91 -16.62
C ARG A 71 -12.67 -7.49 -16.27
N LEU A 72 -12.78 -6.35 -15.61
CA LEU A 72 -14.04 -5.66 -15.40
C LEU A 72 -14.13 -4.53 -16.44
N GLY A 73 -14.99 -4.71 -17.43
CA GLY A 73 -15.12 -3.80 -18.57
C GLY A 73 -16.58 -3.56 -18.95
N LYS A 74 -16.84 -2.63 -19.88
CA LYS A 74 -18.19 -2.38 -20.41
C LYS A 74 -18.39 -3.11 -21.73
N ASP A 75 -19.50 -3.82 -21.86
CA ASP A 75 -19.92 -4.40 -23.14
C ASP A 75 -20.40 -3.32 -24.13
N LYS A 76 -20.75 -3.71 -25.36
CA LYS A 76 -21.25 -2.79 -26.40
C LYS A 76 -22.54 -2.05 -26.02
N LYS A 77 -23.24 -2.48 -24.97
CA LYS A 77 -24.47 -1.86 -24.44
C LYS A 77 -24.17 -1.00 -23.20
N GLY A 78 -22.91 -0.84 -22.82
CA GLY A 78 -22.49 -0.07 -21.65
C GLY A 78 -22.68 -0.79 -20.32
N LYS A 79 -23.05 -2.08 -20.33
CA LYS A 79 -23.19 -2.88 -19.11
C LYS A 79 -21.81 -3.34 -18.64
N VAL A 80 -21.51 -3.19 -17.35
CA VAL A 80 -20.30 -3.76 -16.76
C VAL A 80 -20.40 -5.29 -16.77
N VAL A 81 -19.38 -5.92 -17.35
CA VAL A 81 -19.24 -7.38 -17.49
C VAL A 81 -17.89 -7.82 -16.97
N GLU A 82 -17.85 -9.07 -16.54
CA GLU A 82 -16.65 -9.78 -16.11
C GLU A 82 -16.18 -10.69 -17.25
N GLU A 83 -14.95 -10.51 -17.70
CA GLU A 83 -14.32 -11.29 -18.76
C GLU A 83 -13.14 -12.06 -18.16
N THR A 84 -13.19 -13.39 -18.16
CA THR A 84 -12.05 -14.21 -17.73
C THR A 84 -10.94 -14.14 -18.77
N ILE A 85 -9.75 -13.70 -18.35
CA ILE A 85 -8.55 -13.61 -19.18
C ILE A 85 -7.76 -14.92 -19.13
N GLU A 86 -7.47 -15.39 -17.92
CA GLU A 86 -6.70 -16.60 -17.68
C GLU A 86 -7.17 -17.26 -16.39
N ASN A 87 -7.31 -18.59 -16.42
CA ASN A 87 -7.48 -19.42 -15.22
C ASN A 87 -6.14 -20.07 -14.91
N TYR A 88 -5.76 -20.10 -13.64
CA TYR A 88 -4.54 -20.72 -13.18
C TYR A 88 -4.85 -21.99 -12.39
N PRO A 89 -3.94 -22.99 -12.41
CA PRO A 89 -3.95 -24.01 -11.37
C PRO A 89 -3.70 -23.36 -10.00
N GLU A 90 -4.01 -24.10 -8.94
CA GLU A 90 -3.64 -23.72 -7.57
C GLU A 90 -2.16 -23.32 -7.49
N GLN A 91 -1.88 -22.15 -6.92
CA GLN A 91 -0.55 -21.56 -6.88
C GLN A 91 -0.43 -20.62 -5.68
N ASN A 92 0.78 -20.48 -5.14
CA ASN A 92 1.04 -19.53 -4.06
C ASN A 92 1.06 -18.10 -4.62
N SER A 93 -0.01 -17.34 -4.41
CA SER A 93 -0.15 -15.95 -4.83
C SER A 93 0.78 -14.99 -4.10
N ALA A 94 1.38 -15.41 -2.97
CA ALA A 94 2.44 -14.69 -2.27
C ALA A 94 3.86 -15.00 -2.80
N ASP A 95 3.99 -15.83 -3.85
CA ASP A 95 5.27 -16.10 -4.53
C ASP A 95 5.60 -15.01 -5.56
N ALA A 96 6.83 -14.49 -5.51
CA ALA A 96 7.29 -13.43 -6.40
C ALA A 96 7.21 -13.82 -7.89
N ASN A 97 7.48 -15.07 -8.26
CA ASN A 97 7.43 -15.52 -9.64
C ASN A 97 5.99 -15.68 -10.15
N VAL A 98 5.07 -16.08 -9.28
CA VAL A 98 3.63 -16.08 -9.60
C VAL A 98 3.17 -14.65 -9.90
N MET A 99 3.49 -13.69 -9.03
CA MET A 99 3.15 -12.28 -9.27
C MET A 99 3.80 -11.75 -10.56
N LYS A 100 5.09 -12.03 -10.82
CA LYS A 100 5.76 -11.65 -12.09
C LYS A 100 4.99 -12.15 -13.30
N LYS A 101 4.54 -13.41 -13.27
CA LYS A 101 3.79 -14.02 -14.37
C LYS A 101 2.45 -13.32 -14.58
N VAL A 102 1.71 -13.07 -13.50
CA VAL A 102 0.41 -12.38 -13.55
C VAL A 102 0.55 -10.95 -14.06
N ILE A 103 1.53 -10.18 -13.55
CA ILE A 103 1.85 -8.82 -14.03
C ILE A 103 2.16 -8.85 -15.52
N SER A 104 3.02 -9.79 -15.94
CA SER A 104 3.42 -9.95 -17.34
C SER A 104 2.23 -10.30 -18.23
N THR A 105 1.35 -11.22 -17.82
CA THR A 105 0.13 -11.54 -18.57
C THR A 105 -0.76 -10.29 -18.69
N ALA A 106 -1.06 -9.66 -17.55
CA ALA A 106 -1.98 -8.54 -17.46
C ALA A 106 -1.56 -7.35 -18.34
N PHE A 107 -0.34 -6.85 -18.17
CA PHE A 107 0.11 -5.63 -18.86
C PHE A 107 0.57 -5.89 -20.31
N ASN A 108 0.94 -7.12 -20.70
CA ASN A 108 1.21 -7.43 -22.11
C ASN A 108 -0.07 -7.54 -22.94
N GLN A 109 -1.14 -8.10 -22.36
CA GLN A 109 -2.42 -8.25 -23.06
C GLN A 109 -3.22 -6.96 -23.08
N TYR A 110 -3.15 -6.15 -22.01
CA TYR A 110 -3.89 -4.91 -21.85
C TYR A 110 -2.96 -3.71 -21.71
N LYS A 111 -2.32 -3.35 -22.81
CA LYS A 111 -1.45 -2.18 -22.89
C LYS A 111 -2.25 -0.89 -22.72
N ALA A 112 -1.64 0.06 -22.04
CA ALA A 112 -2.15 1.41 -21.79
C ALA A 112 -1.00 2.44 -21.84
N GLU A 113 -1.33 3.74 -21.83
CA GLU A 113 -0.31 4.79 -21.67
C GLU A 113 0.19 4.86 -20.22
N LYS A 114 -0.71 4.58 -19.27
CA LYS A 114 -0.45 4.66 -17.84
C LYS A 114 -0.79 3.34 -17.16
N TYR A 115 -0.16 3.07 -16.03
CA TYR A 115 -0.39 1.84 -15.27
C TYR A 115 -0.54 2.14 -13.79
N GLY A 116 -1.30 1.29 -13.09
CA GLY A 116 -1.42 1.36 -11.63
C GLY A 116 -1.60 -0.04 -11.07
N MET A 117 -1.23 -0.23 -9.81
CA MET A 117 -1.37 -1.53 -9.16
C MET A 117 -1.95 -1.36 -7.76
N VAL A 118 -2.89 -2.24 -7.43
CA VAL A 118 -3.54 -2.31 -6.12
C VAL A 118 -3.19 -3.66 -5.48
N PHE A 119 -2.77 -3.61 -4.22
CA PHE A 119 -2.32 -4.75 -3.44
C PHE A 119 -3.33 -4.99 -2.32
N TRP A 120 -4.14 -6.04 -2.47
CA TRP A 120 -5.21 -6.36 -1.54
C TRP A 120 -4.84 -7.64 -0.78
N SER A 121 -4.73 -7.54 0.55
CA SER A 121 -4.53 -8.65 1.50
C SER A 121 -4.28 -8.07 2.90
N HIS A 122 -4.02 -8.93 3.88
CA HIS A 122 -3.23 -8.56 5.06
C HIS A 122 -1.87 -7.95 4.67
N GLY A 123 -1.37 -7.08 5.55
CA GLY A 123 -0.05 -6.47 5.46
C GLY A 123 0.55 -6.26 6.84
N GLU A 124 1.86 -6.26 6.90
CA GLU A 124 2.63 -6.14 8.14
C GLU A 124 3.92 -5.35 7.92
N GLY A 125 3.96 -4.47 6.92
CA GLY A 125 5.08 -3.56 6.70
C GLY A 125 6.44 -4.25 6.50
N TRP A 126 7.45 -3.84 7.26
CA TRP A 126 8.86 -4.15 6.99
C TRP A 126 9.53 -5.11 7.99
N ILE A 127 8.88 -5.94 8.82
CA ILE A 127 9.54 -6.77 9.88
C ILE A 127 9.82 -8.29 9.59
N PRO A 128 11.06 -8.85 9.54
CA PRO A 128 11.42 -10.11 8.84
C PRO A 128 10.78 -11.40 9.35
N SER A 129 10.60 -12.33 8.42
CA SER A 129 10.44 -13.76 8.70
C SER A 129 11.74 -14.35 9.30
N PRO A 130 11.72 -15.25 10.32
CA PRO A 130 10.65 -16.16 10.71
C PRO A 130 9.58 -15.58 11.67
N ALA A 131 9.59 -14.28 11.97
CA ALA A 131 8.55 -13.68 12.81
C ALA A 131 7.19 -13.56 12.12
N LYS A 132 7.07 -13.93 10.82
CA LYS A 132 5.88 -13.73 9.98
C LYS A 132 5.37 -12.30 10.05
N THR A 133 6.21 -11.30 9.75
CA THR A 133 5.80 -9.88 9.88
C THR A 133 6.38 -8.90 8.83
N ARG A 134 6.96 -9.37 7.70
CA ARG A 134 7.78 -8.54 6.76
C ARG A 134 7.13 -8.34 5.41
N TRP A 135 5.82 -8.35 5.42
CA TRP A 135 5.14 -8.86 4.27
C TRP A 135 3.91 -8.07 3.93
N PHE A 136 3.66 -8.07 2.65
CA PHE A 136 2.34 -7.91 2.09
C PHE A 136 1.86 -9.30 1.67
N GLY A 137 0.55 -9.55 1.65
CA GLY A 137 0.04 -10.78 1.08
C GLY A 137 0.14 -11.98 2.03
N GLN A 138 -0.98 -12.67 2.24
CA GLN A 138 -1.00 -13.96 2.91
C GLN A 138 -1.73 -15.00 2.06
N ASP A 139 -1.01 -16.04 1.67
CA ASP A 139 -1.57 -17.20 1.01
C ASP A 139 -1.35 -18.44 1.89
N GLY A 140 -2.38 -18.80 2.66
CA GLY A 140 -2.28 -19.81 3.71
C GLY A 140 -1.21 -19.47 4.74
N ASN A 141 -0.06 -20.15 4.66
CA ASN A 141 1.11 -19.93 5.52
C ASN A 141 2.28 -19.24 4.81
N ASN A 142 2.09 -18.82 3.56
CA ASN A 142 3.06 -18.09 2.76
C ASN A 142 2.79 -16.59 2.82
N TYR A 143 3.86 -15.80 2.75
CA TYR A 143 3.80 -14.35 2.87
C TYR A 143 4.81 -13.74 1.89
N MET A 144 4.49 -12.60 1.27
CA MET A 144 5.40 -11.95 0.31
C MET A 144 6.27 -10.91 1.02
N ASP A 145 7.56 -11.22 1.17
CA ASP A 145 8.52 -10.26 1.73
C ASP A 145 8.67 -9.03 0.81
N ILE A 146 8.90 -7.84 1.39
CA ILE A 146 9.01 -6.59 0.61
C ILE A 146 10.11 -6.65 -0.47
N ALA A 147 11.21 -7.37 -0.23
CA ALA A 147 12.26 -7.55 -1.24
C ALA A 147 11.81 -8.42 -2.42
N ASP A 148 10.98 -9.44 -2.16
CA ASP A 148 10.41 -10.27 -3.22
C ASP A 148 9.33 -9.50 -3.99
N LEU A 149 8.53 -8.69 -3.29
CA LEU A 149 7.58 -7.77 -3.93
C LEU A 149 8.31 -6.77 -4.84
N HIS A 150 9.38 -6.13 -4.36
CA HIS A 150 10.24 -5.26 -5.18
C HIS A 150 10.69 -5.99 -6.45
N ALA A 151 11.26 -7.19 -6.29
CA ALA A 151 11.73 -8.01 -7.40
C ALA A 151 10.61 -8.40 -8.37
N ALA A 152 9.38 -8.61 -7.89
CA ALA A 152 8.23 -8.92 -8.72
C ALA A 152 7.76 -7.71 -9.54
N LEU A 153 7.79 -6.52 -8.96
CA LEU A 153 7.37 -5.28 -9.61
C LEU A 153 8.34 -4.79 -10.69
N GLN A 154 9.58 -5.27 -10.71
CA GLN A 154 10.55 -4.93 -11.77
C GLN A 154 10.13 -5.39 -13.18
N VAL A 155 9.13 -6.26 -13.32
CA VAL A 155 8.59 -6.65 -14.64
C VAL A 155 7.41 -5.76 -15.08
N ALA A 156 6.90 -4.89 -14.20
CA ALA A 156 5.83 -3.97 -14.53
C ALA A 156 6.37 -2.80 -15.38
N PRO A 157 5.53 -2.20 -16.25
CA PRO A 157 5.79 -0.87 -16.77
C PRO A 157 5.83 0.17 -15.64
N ASP A 158 6.28 1.39 -15.94
CA ASP A 158 6.24 2.51 -14.99
C ASP A 158 4.82 2.68 -14.41
N LEU A 159 4.69 2.45 -13.10
CA LEU A 159 3.43 2.55 -12.38
C LEU A 159 3.23 3.98 -11.89
N ASP A 160 2.08 4.59 -12.20
CA ASP A 160 1.68 5.88 -11.64
C ASP A 160 1.46 5.78 -10.12
N PHE A 161 0.98 4.63 -9.64
CA PHE A 161 0.74 4.41 -8.22
C PHE A 161 0.83 2.93 -7.83
N LEU A 162 1.27 2.74 -6.58
CA LEU A 162 1.10 1.52 -5.78
C LEU A 162 0.07 1.84 -4.70
N PHE A 163 -1.07 1.16 -4.72
CA PHE A 163 -2.10 1.33 -3.68
C PHE A 163 -2.17 0.07 -2.82
N PHE A 164 -1.76 0.16 -1.56
CA PHE A 164 -1.91 -0.95 -0.62
C PHE A 164 -3.23 -0.82 0.13
N ASP A 165 -4.15 -1.71 -0.21
CA ASP A 165 -5.31 -2.04 0.59
C ASP A 165 -4.90 -3.12 1.61
N ALA A 166 -3.96 -2.74 2.47
CA ALA A 166 -3.34 -3.59 3.47
C ALA A 166 -2.81 -2.76 4.66
N CYS A 167 -2.78 -3.36 5.85
CA CYS A 167 -2.34 -2.71 7.08
C CYS A 167 -0.84 -2.36 7.06
N PHE A 168 -0.46 -1.26 7.74
CA PHE A 168 0.93 -0.89 8.07
C PHE A 168 1.89 -0.68 6.89
N MET A 169 1.39 -0.51 5.67
CA MET A 169 2.24 -0.35 4.49
C MET A 169 2.80 1.08 4.32
N GLU A 170 2.24 2.08 5.02
CA GLU A 170 2.76 3.47 5.01
C GLU A 170 3.92 3.60 6.02
N ALA A 171 5.00 2.88 5.73
CA ALA A 171 6.23 2.87 6.49
C ALA A 171 7.39 3.31 5.60
N VAL A 172 8.27 4.19 6.11
CA VAL A 172 9.38 4.73 5.32
C VAL A 172 10.32 3.63 4.84
N GLU A 173 10.44 2.53 5.58
CA GLU A 173 11.22 1.36 5.19
C GLU A 173 10.61 0.63 3.98
N VAL A 174 9.27 0.53 3.93
CA VAL A 174 8.53 -0.05 2.78
C VAL A 174 8.61 0.90 1.60
N ALA A 175 8.27 2.17 1.80
CA ALA A 175 8.29 3.19 0.77
C ALA A 175 9.68 3.26 0.13
N TYR A 176 10.74 3.33 0.94
CA TYR A 176 12.10 3.37 0.42
C TYR A 176 12.47 2.11 -0.36
N ALA A 177 12.09 0.92 0.12
CA ALA A 177 12.36 -0.34 -0.58
C ALA A 177 11.63 -0.48 -1.92
N LEU A 178 10.52 0.25 -2.13
CA LEU A 178 9.73 0.24 -3.36
C LEU A 178 9.83 1.54 -4.18
N ARG A 179 10.80 2.42 -3.86
CA ARG A 179 10.91 3.79 -4.40
C ARG A 179 11.04 3.89 -5.91
N ASP A 180 11.52 2.83 -6.55
CA ASP A 180 11.74 2.70 -7.98
C ASP A 180 10.66 1.84 -8.68
N CYS A 181 9.61 1.41 -7.95
CA CYS A 181 8.52 0.60 -8.51
C CYS A 181 7.29 1.41 -8.94
N GLY A 182 7.22 2.71 -8.64
CA GLY A 182 6.12 3.57 -9.05
C GLY A 182 6.27 5.01 -8.58
N SER A 183 5.41 5.91 -9.08
CA SER A 183 5.50 7.34 -8.79
C SER A 183 4.96 7.72 -7.41
N TYR A 184 3.91 7.05 -6.95
CA TYR A 184 3.25 7.30 -5.67
C TYR A 184 2.93 6.00 -4.93
N LEU A 185 3.12 6.00 -3.61
CA LEU A 185 2.60 4.98 -2.70
C LEU A 185 1.36 5.55 -2.00
N ILE A 186 0.28 4.79 -1.96
CA ILE A 186 -0.96 5.13 -1.24
C ILE A 186 -1.20 4.00 -0.24
N SER A 187 -1.19 4.30 1.06
CA SER A 187 -1.42 3.28 2.08
C SER A 187 -1.79 3.88 3.45
N SER A 188 -1.85 3.02 4.47
CA SER A 188 -2.13 3.40 5.86
C SER A 188 -0.94 3.05 6.76
N PRO A 189 -0.55 3.92 7.71
CA PRO A 189 0.47 3.59 8.70
C PRO A 189 -0.08 2.72 9.84
N THR A 190 -1.39 2.50 9.88
CA THR A 190 -2.08 1.69 10.89
C THR A 190 -2.86 0.54 10.22
N GLU A 191 -3.72 -0.12 10.99
CA GLU A 191 -4.70 -1.05 10.45
C GLU A 191 -5.66 -0.32 9.49
N ILE A 192 -6.15 -1.02 8.48
CA ILE A 192 -7.20 -0.52 7.59
C ILE A 192 -8.56 -1.11 8.00
N PRO A 193 -9.68 -0.48 7.61
CA PRO A 193 -10.99 -1.07 7.77
C PRO A 193 -11.06 -2.49 7.24
N GLY A 194 -11.80 -3.38 7.93
CA GLY A 194 -12.04 -4.73 7.46
C GLY A 194 -12.52 -4.77 5.99
N PRO A 195 -13.51 -3.96 5.60
CA PRO A 195 -13.99 -3.86 4.22
C PRO A 195 -12.99 -3.29 3.20
N GLY A 196 -11.81 -2.84 3.62
CA GLY A 196 -10.80 -2.33 2.71
C GLY A 196 -11.18 -1.01 2.02
N ALA A 197 -10.68 -0.83 0.81
CA ALA A 197 -10.95 0.35 0.01
C ALA A 197 -12.41 0.34 -0.48
N PRO A 198 -13.12 1.47 -0.47
CA PRO A 198 -14.46 1.57 -1.03
C PRO A 198 -14.35 1.63 -2.56
N TYR A 199 -14.30 0.48 -3.23
CA TYR A 199 -13.99 0.40 -4.66
C TYR A 199 -15.04 1.08 -5.54
N GLN A 200 -16.29 1.22 -5.07
CA GLN A 200 -17.35 1.96 -5.74
C GLN A 200 -17.03 3.47 -5.90
N THR A 201 -16.18 4.04 -5.05
CA THR A 201 -15.70 5.43 -5.19
C THR A 201 -14.24 5.51 -5.64
N VAL A 202 -13.41 4.54 -5.25
CA VAL A 202 -11.98 4.55 -5.57
C VAL A 202 -11.70 4.14 -7.01
N VAL A 203 -12.44 3.18 -7.59
CA VAL A 203 -12.24 2.77 -9.00
C VAL A 203 -12.35 3.96 -9.97
N PRO A 204 -13.39 4.82 -9.92
CA PRO A 204 -13.42 6.04 -10.73
C PRO A 204 -12.19 6.95 -10.55
N ALA A 205 -11.67 7.07 -9.33
CA ALA A 205 -10.48 7.86 -9.03
C ALA A 205 -9.22 7.27 -9.68
N MET A 206 -9.08 5.95 -9.74
CA MET A 206 -7.95 5.26 -10.40
C MET A 206 -7.83 5.64 -11.89
N PHE A 207 -8.96 5.92 -12.56
CA PHE A 207 -9.00 6.30 -13.98
C PHE A 207 -9.01 7.81 -14.22
N SER A 208 -8.74 8.61 -13.20
CA SER A 208 -8.56 10.05 -13.38
C SER A 208 -7.33 10.37 -14.25
N ALA A 209 -7.49 11.25 -15.22
CA ALA A 209 -6.41 11.67 -16.12
C ALA A 209 -5.21 12.27 -15.36
N GLU A 210 -5.50 13.04 -14.31
CA GLU A 210 -4.54 13.72 -13.44
C GLU A 210 -4.82 13.43 -11.97
N ASN A 211 -3.74 13.43 -11.18
CA ASN A 211 -3.75 13.28 -9.72
C ASN A 211 -4.49 12.03 -9.23
N ALA A 212 -4.39 10.91 -9.98
CA ALA A 212 -5.06 9.66 -9.64
C ALA A 212 -4.74 9.22 -8.20
N ALA A 213 -3.47 9.26 -7.78
CA ALA A 213 -3.07 8.87 -6.43
C ALA A 213 -3.73 9.71 -5.32
N LEU A 214 -3.74 11.05 -5.47
CA LEU A 214 -4.39 11.93 -4.49
C LEU A 214 -5.91 11.73 -4.46
N LYS A 215 -6.53 11.48 -5.62
CA LYS A 215 -7.97 11.24 -5.71
C LYS A 215 -8.37 9.89 -5.11
N ILE A 216 -7.55 8.86 -5.31
CA ILE A 216 -7.73 7.55 -4.64
C ILE A 216 -7.75 7.77 -3.13
N ALA A 217 -6.74 8.46 -2.59
CA ALA A 217 -6.64 8.72 -1.16
C ALA A 217 -7.79 9.59 -0.62
N SER A 218 -8.22 10.62 -1.36
CA SER A 218 -9.36 11.44 -0.96
C SER A 218 -10.67 10.66 -0.99
N CYS A 219 -10.94 9.88 -2.03
CA CYS A 219 -12.15 9.06 -2.12
C CYS A 219 -12.21 7.99 -1.03
N TYR A 220 -11.06 7.36 -0.71
CA TYR A 220 -10.96 6.42 0.40
C TYR A 220 -11.27 7.12 1.73
N TYR A 221 -10.58 8.22 2.03
CA TYR A 221 -10.80 8.96 3.28
C TYR A 221 -12.23 9.47 3.42
N ASP A 222 -12.76 10.15 2.40
CA ASP A 222 -14.08 10.80 2.44
C ASP A 222 -15.21 9.79 2.69
N TYR A 223 -15.11 8.59 2.11
CA TYR A 223 -16.08 7.52 2.29
C TYR A 223 -16.22 7.07 3.75
N TYR A 224 -15.09 6.87 4.43
CA TYR A 224 -15.07 6.45 5.84
C TYR A 224 -15.31 7.62 6.78
N GLN A 225 -14.83 8.82 6.45
CA GLN A 225 -15.12 10.03 7.20
C GLN A 225 -16.63 10.34 7.21
N SER A 226 -17.36 10.09 6.12
CA SER A 226 -18.81 10.30 6.08
C SER A 226 -19.61 9.29 6.93
N ARG A 227 -19.01 8.16 7.28
CA ARG A 227 -19.60 7.10 8.12
C ARG A 227 -19.07 7.09 9.55
N TYR A 228 -18.02 7.85 9.82
CA TYR A 228 -17.37 7.89 11.11
C TYR A 228 -18.37 8.29 12.20
N ASN A 229 -18.51 7.41 13.20
CA ASN A 229 -19.36 7.62 14.36
C ASN A 229 -18.72 7.01 15.61
N ASP A 230 -17.40 7.21 15.74
CA ASP A 230 -16.59 6.73 16.87
C ASP A 230 -16.75 5.22 17.17
N GLY A 231 -16.90 4.41 16.11
CA GLY A 231 -17.06 2.95 16.22
C GLY A 231 -18.43 2.49 16.75
N ILE A 232 -19.40 3.39 16.95
CA ILE A 232 -20.75 3.02 17.38
C ILE A 232 -21.41 2.18 16.29
N GLY A 233 -21.84 0.96 16.64
CA GLY A 233 -22.53 0.04 15.73
C GLY A 233 -21.63 -0.55 14.63
N MET A 234 -20.31 -0.44 14.76
CA MET A 234 -19.36 -0.83 13.72
C MET A 234 -19.49 -2.31 13.33
N SER A 235 -19.61 -2.57 12.03
CA SER A 235 -19.49 -3.90 11.42
C SER A 235 -18.71 -3.82 10.10
N ASN A 236 -18.55 -4.95 9.41
CA ASN A 236 -17.98 -4.95 8.05
C ASN A 236 -18.96 -4.34 7.03
N GLU A 237 -20.26 -4.37 7.29
CA GLU A 237 -21.27 -3.77 6.41
C GLU A 237 -21.42 -2.26 6.67
N ASP A 238 -21.14 -1.81 7.90
CA ASP A 238 -21.19 -0.39 8.30
C ASP A 238 -20.00 -0.03 9.19
N TRP A 239 -18.88 0.33 8.55
CA TRP A 239 -17.65 0.64 9.27
C TRP A 239 -17.64 2.09 9.77
N THR A 240 -17.93 2.26 11.06
CA THR A 240 -17.98 3.57 11.73
C THR A 240 -16.70 3.91 12.51
N GLY A 241 -15.67 3.04 12.44
CA GLY A 241 -14.40 3.16 13.18
C GLY A 241 -13.37 4.10 12.59
N GLY A 242 -13.65 4.68 11.41
CA GLY A 242 -12.76 5.63 10.75
C GLY A 242 -11.59 4.98 10.01
N VAL A 243 -10.69 5.83 9.48
CA VAL A 243 -9.57 5.44 8.62
C VAL A 243 -8.46 6.50 8.65
N SER A 244 -7.24 6.11 8.29
CA SER A 244 -6.16 7.01 7.93
C SER A 244 -5.52 6.60 6.62
N VAL A 245 -5.15 7.57 5.78
CA VAL A 245 -4.54 7.31 4.47
C VAL A 245 -3.51 8.39 4.13
N GLY A 246 -2.35 7.94 3.68
CA GLY A 246 -1.24 8.75 3.21
C GLY A 246 -1.01 8.59 1.70
N VAL A 247 -0.32 9.58 1.11
CA VAL A 247 0.29 9.44 -0.21
C VAL A 247 1.73 9.91 -0.14
N ALA A 248 2.67 8.99 -0.36
CA ALA A 248 4.09 9.28 -0.49
C ALA A 248 4.48 9.41 -1.97
N LYS A 249 5.15 10.51 -2.32
CA LYS A 249 5.78 10.73 -3.62
C LYS A 249 7.15 10.07 -3.64
N MET A 250 7.26 8.96 -4.38
CA MET A 250 8.39 8.04 -4.28
C MET A 250 9.71 8.64 -4.76
N SER A 251 9.65 9.53 -5.77
CA SER A 251 10.83 10.21 -6.31
C SER A 251 11.54 11.15 -5.31
N GLU A 252 10.92 11.48 -4.18
CA GLU A 252 11.48 12.38 -3.16
C GLU A 252 12.09 11.61 -1.97
N LEU A 253 11.99 10.28 -1.94
CA LEU A 253 12.45 9.46 -0.82
C LEU A 253 13.97 9.50 -0.63
N GLU A 254 14.75 9.62 -1.71
CA GLU A 254 16.21 9.79 -1.63
C GLU A 254 16.59 11.13 -1.00
N ASN A 255 15.85 12.21 -1.33
CA ASN A 255 16.03 13.52 -0.71
C ASN A 255 15.72 13.47 0.80
N LEU A 256 14.66 12.75 1.19
CA LEU A 256 14.33 12.53 2.59
C LEU A 256 15.40 11.69 3.31
N ALA A 257 15.95 10.66 2.68
CA ALA A 257 17.06 9.88 3.25
C ALA A 257 18.30 10.76 3.50
N VAL A 258 18.67 11.62 2.54
CA VAL A 258 19.77 12.58 2.68
C VAL A 258 19.51 13.62 3.77
N ALA A 259 18.28 14.10 3.90
CA ALA A 259 17.93 15.01 5.00
C ALA A 259 18.03 14.29 6.36
N THR A 260 17.52 13.06 6.44
CA THR A 260 17.52 12.24 7.65
C THR A 260 18.93 11.89 8.09
N SER A 261 19.84 11.59 7.16
CA SER A 261 21.24 11.25 7.45
C SER A 261 22.07 12.39 8.02
N LYS A 262 21.64 13.64 7.83
CA LYS A 262 22.23 14.82 8.48
C LYS A 262 21.73 15.00 9.91
N VAL A 263 20.51 14.53 10.21
CA VAL A 263 19.86 14.72 11.51
C VAL A 263 20.22 13.59 12.48
N LEU A 264 20.00 12.33 12.12
CA LEU A 264 20.10 11.23 13.09
C LEU A 264 21.45 11.17 13.82
N PRO A 265 22.62 11.19 13.12
CA PRO A 265 23.92 11.08 13.79
C PRO A 265 24.28 12.29 14.65
N ARG A 266 23.62 13.44 14.43
CA ARG A 266 23.86 14.67 15.19
C ARG A 266 23.16 14.66 16.56
N TYR A 267 22.02 13.97 16.65
CA TYR A 267 21.18 13.94 17.86
C TYR A 267 21.18 12.58 18.57
N ILE A 268 21.71 11.53 17.94
CA ILE A 268 21.74 10.18 18.49
C ILE A 268 23.19 9.72 18.58
N THR A 269 23.67 9.52 19.81
CA THR A 269 25.03 9.06 20.09
C THR A 269 24.99 7.80 20.93
N GLY A 270 25.36 6.68 20.31
CA GLY A 270 25.39 5.38 20.96
C GLY A 270 24.00 4.87 21.34
N LYS A 271 24.00 3.77 22.08
CA LYS A 271 22.79 3.06 22.48
C LYS A 271 22.08 3.82 23.60
N GLN A 272 20.84 4.22 23.35
CA GLN A 272 20.02 4.98 24.30
C GLN A 272 18.53 4.63 24.20
N ASN A 273 17.77 4.96 25.24
CA ASN A 273 16.31 4.97 25.19
C ASN A 273 15.82 6.29 24.60
N PHE A 274 14.71 6.24 23.86
CA PHE A 274 14.04 7.42 23.35
C PHE A 274 12.82 7.72 24.22
N ASP A 275 12.60 9.00 24.52
CA ASP A 275 11.32 9.47 25.01
C ASP A 275 10.35 9.53 23.82
N LEU A 276 9.35 8.64 23.83
CA LEU A 276 8.34 8.55 22.79
C LEU A 276 7.01 9.20 23.22
N SER A 277 7.01 9.95 24.32
CA SER A 277 5.86 10.75 24.71
C SER A 277 5.53 11.75 23.59
N GLY A 278 4.26 11.75 23.14
CA GLY A 278 3.81 12.58 22.02
C GLY A 278 4.19 12.06 20.62
N VAL A 279 5.03 11.03 20.50
CA VAL A 279 5.26 10.35 19.21
C VAL A 279 4.12 9.37 18.96
N MET A 280 3.37 9.59 17.89
CA MET A 280 2.23 8.74 17.55
C MET A 280 2.71 7.31 17.25
N CYS A 281 2.29 6.34 18.05
CA CYS A 281 2.43 4.92 17.74
C CYS A 281 1.18 4.46 16.99
N TYR A 282 1.32 4.17 15.70
CA TYR A 282 0.24 3.66 14.85
C TYR A 282 -0.09 2.19 15.14
N ASP A 283 0.86 1.47 15.73
CA ASP A 283 0.70 0.09 16.16
C ASP A 283 0.15 0.00 17.58
N ARG A 284 -1.04 -0.59 17.73
CA ARG A 284 -1.71 -0.68 19.04
C ARG A 284 -1.56 -2.04 19.72
N ARG A 285 -0.67 -2.89 19.23
CA ARG A 285 -0.31 -4.15 19.89
C ARG A 285 0.59 -3.88 21.09
N THR A 286 0.19 -4.39 22.26
CA THR A 286 0.82 -4.10 23.56
C THR A 286 2.32 -4.42 23.62
N ASP A 287 2.77 -5.47 22.93
CA ASP A 287 4.16 -5.93 22.90
C ASP A 287 4.90 -5.57 21.61
N LYS A 288 4.18 -5.08 20.59
CA LYS A 288 4.67 -4.96 19.21
C LYS A 288 4.59 -3.55 18.66
N GLN A 289 4.68 -2.51 19.49
CA GLN A 289 4.73 -1.11 19.04
C GLN A 289 5.90 -0.83 18.07
N TYR A 290 5.70 -1.07 16.77
CA TYR A 290 6.75 -1.05 15.75
C TYR A 290 6.67 0.16 14.83
N TYR A 291 5.48 0.74 14.67
CA TYR A 291 5.19 1.81 13.72
C TYR A 291 4.98 3.11 14.46
N TYR A 292 6.02 3.96 14.52
CA TYR A 292 5.96 5.29 15.11
C TYR A 292 6.01 6.36 14.03
N ASP A 293 5.35 7.49 14.26
CA ASP A 293 5.38 8.61 13.33
C ASP A 293 6.78 9.22 13.19
N LEU A 294 7.32 9.18 11.97
CA LEU A 294 8.66 9.62 11.65
C LEU A 294 8.85 11.11 11.90
N ASP A 295 7.89 11.95 11.51
CA ASP A 295 7.95 13.40 11.75
C ASP A 295 8.02 13.71 13.24
N ARG A 296 7.14 13.12 14.04
CA ARG A 296 7.13 13.34 15.47
C ARG A 296 8.38 12.84 16.15
N PHE A 297 8.95 11.73 15.67
CA PHE A 297 10.23 11.26 16.17
C PHE A 297 11.36 12.25 15.89
N ILE A 298 11.47 12.76 14.65
CA ILE A 298 12.50 13.73 14.29
C ILE A 298 12.32 15.05 15.03
N TYR A 299 11.08 15.53 15.19
CA TYR A 299 10.78 16.69 16.04
C TYR A 299 11.26 16.45 17.48
N GLN A 300 10.98 15.27 18.05
CA GLN A 300 11.28 14.97 19.45
C GLN A 300 12.79 14.99 19.72
N ILE A 301 13.61 14.39 18.85
CA ILE A 301 15.07 14.34 19.06
C ILE A 301 15.78 15.67 18.80
N THR A 302 15.17 16.55 18.01
CA THR A 302 15.71 17.88 17.66
C THR A 302 15.14 19.00 18.52
N ALA A 303 14.10 18.71 19.32
CA ALA A 303 13.26 19.68 20.00
C ALA A 303 12.66 20.75 19.05
N GLY A 304 12.36 20.36 17.80
CA GLY A 304 11.74 21.25 16.80
C GLY A 304 12.60 22.45 16.39
N ASN A 305 13.92 22.29 16.38
CA ASN A 305 14.84 23.37 16.04
C ASN A 305 15.03 23.54 14.51
N GLY A 306 15.96 24.40 14.08
CA GLY A 306 16.20 24.65 12.65
C GLY A 306 16.66 23.44 11.82
N ASP A 307 17.25 22.41 12.44
CA ASP A 307 17.57 21.15 11.75
C ASP A 307 16.28 20.35 11.46
N TYR A 308 15.28 20.42 12.35
CA TYR A 308 13.95 19.89 12.09
C TYR A 308 13.27 20.62 10.96
N ASP A 309 13.28 21.95 10.96
CA ASP A 309 12.65 22.75 9.89
C ASP A 309 13.24 22.38 8.52
N SER A 310 14.57 22.27 8.44
CA SER A 310 15.29 21.86 7.22
C SER A 310 14.96 20.43 6.79
N TRP A 311 14.82 19.51 7.73
CA TRP A 311 14.41 18.13 7.46
C TRP A 311 12.94 18.06 7.00
N ARG A 312 12.08 18.88 7.62
CA ARG A 312 10.64 18.92 7.36
C ARG A 312 10.34 19.35 5.92
N GLU A 313 11.13 20.25 5.36
CA GLU A 313 11.03 20.62 3.94
C GLU A 313 11.19 19.42 2.98
N ALA A 314 12.03 18.44 3.32
CA ALA A 314 12.18 17.21 2.55
C ALA A 314 11.01 16.25 2.81
N PHE A 315 10.57 16.14 4.07
CA PHE A 315 9.42 15.30 4.44
C PHE A 315 8.13 15.72 3.72
N ASP A 316 7.84 17.02 3.66
CA ASP A 316 6.62 17.56 3.03
C ASP A 316 6.59 17.32 1.50
N LYS A 317 7.75 17.11 0.87
CA LYS A 317 7.84 16.72 -0.55
C LYS A 317 7.51 15.24 -0.76
N VAL A 318 7.78 14.39 0.24
CA VAL A 318 7.40 12.97 0.23
C VAL A 318 5.91 12.86 0.55
N MET A 319 5.46 13.32 1.72
CA MET A 319 4.07 13.15 2.16
C MET A 319 3.15 14.23 1.57
N VAL A 320 2.76 14.03 0.31
CA VAL A 320 1.94 14.99 -0.45
C VAL A 320 0.45 14.94 -0.10
N TYR A 321 0.02 13.92 0.63
CA TYR A 321 -1.33 13.81 1.19
C TYR A 321 -1.28 13.04 2.52
N TRP A 322 -2.04 13.52 3.50
CA TRP A 322 -2.29 12.82 4.75
C TRP A 322 -3.63 13.23 5.32
N LYS A 323 -4.49 12.25 5.59
CA LYS A 323 -5.75 12.45 6.31
C LYS A 323 -6.01 11.30 7.27
N SER A 324 -6.66 11.62 8.38
CA SER A 324 -7.13 10.67 9.36
C SER A 324 -8.41 11.15 10.00
N THR A 325 -9.30 10.22 10.33
CA THR A 325 -10.38 10.49 11.29
C THR A 325 -9.78 10.75 12.69
N PRO A 326 -10.51 11.42 13.61
CA PRO A 326 -9.99 11.71 14.95
C PRO A 326 -9.59 10.47 15.75
N ARG A 327 -10.28 9.36 15.51
CA ARG A 327 -9.99 8.04 16.07
C ARG A 327 -10.05 7.01 14.96
N ASN A 328 -9.24 5.96 15.10
CA ASN A 328 -9.21 4.80 14.23
C ASN A 328 -9.47 3.55 15.06
N TYR A 329 -9.80 2.45 14.40
CA TYR A 329 -9.97 1.15 15.05
C TYR A 329 -8.71 0.29 14.93
N SER A 330 -8.40 -0.45 15.98
CA SER A 330 -7.42 -1.54 15.99
C SER A 330 -8.08 -2.80 16.51
N ALA A 331 -7.84 -3.95 15.87
CA ALA A 331 -8.30 -5.24 16.37
C ALA A 331 -7.71 -5.58 17.76
N TYR A 332 -6.63 -4.92 18.17
CA TYR A 332 -5.91 -5.18 19.42
C TYR A 332 -6.26 -4.23 20.56
N ALA A 333 -6.74 -3.02 20.25
CA ALA A 333 -7.02 -1.99 21.26
C ALA A 333 -8.40 -1.34 21.13
N GLY A 334 -9.19 -1.74 20.13
CA GLY A 334 -10.43 -1.06 19.78
C GLY A 334 -10.17 0.34 19.23
N MET A 335 -11.10 1.27 19.48
CA MET A 335 -10.98 2.65 19.04
C MET A 335 -9.85 3.38 19.77
N PHE A 336 -8.90 3.96 19.04
CA PHE A 336 -7.77 4.72 19.59
C PHE A 336 -7.67 6.10 18.94
N THR A 337 -7.12 7.06 19.70
CA THR A 337 -6.98 8.44 19.23
C THR A 337 -5.80 8.60 18.30
N MET A 338 -6.05 9.29 17.18
CA MET A 338 -5.03 9.73 16.26
C MET A 338 -4.49 11.07 16.74
N ASN A 339 -3.17 11.15 16.96
CA ASN A 339 -2.55 12.41 17.34
C ASN A 339 -2.73 13.43 16.19
N GLN A 340 -3.22 14.63 16.49
CA GLN A 340 -3.40 15.70 15.51
C GLN A 340 -2.06 16.16 14.89
N ASP A 341 -0.96 15.95 15.61
CA ASP A 341 0.38 16.28 15.12
C ASP A 341 0.99 15.18 14.25
N ALA A 342 0.39 13.98 14.18
CA ALA A 342 0.90 12.89 13.34
C ALA A 342 0.81 13.24 11.85
N LYS A 343 1.76 12.75 11.06
CA LYS A 343 1.96 13.12 9.65
C LYS A 343 1.98 11.93 8.68
N GLY A 344 1.63 10.75 9.18
CA GLY A 344 1.19 9.64 8.36
C GLY A 344 2.25 8.67 7.88
N LEU A 345 3.53 9.02 7.97
CA LEU A 345 4.61 8.11 7.59
C LEU A 345 5.22 7.47 8.84
N SER A 346 5.09 6.16 8.94
CA SER A 346 5.66 5.42 10.06
C SER A 346 7.13 5.08 9.84
N THR A 347 7.85 4.83 10.94
CA THR A 347 9.20 4.30 10.97
C THR A 347 9.40 3.43 12.20
N TYR A 348 10.41 2.57 12.16
CA TYR A 348 10.90 1.88 13.33
C TYR A 348 11.77 2.76 14.21
N ILE A 349 11.50 2.72 15.52
CA ILE A 349 12.39 3.27 16.52
C ILE A 349 13.00 2.11 17.33
N PRO A 350 14.33 1.95 17.32
CA PRO A 350 14.96 0.81 17.96
C PRO A 350 14.88 0.89 19.48
N ARG A 351 14.73 -0.28 20.11
CA ARG A 351 14.56 -0.41 21.57
C ARG A 351 15.35 -1.58 22.13
N MET A 352 15.92 -1.41 23.32
CA MET A 352 16.76 -2.45 23.95
C MET A 352 16.00 -3.75 24.22
N SER A 353 14.69 -3.67 24.45
CA SER A 353 13.81 -4.81 24.69
C SER A 353 13.46 -5.64 23.45
N ALA A 354 13.88 -5.23 22.25
CA ALA A 354 13.58 -5.94 21.00
C ALA A 354 14.83 -6.28 20.17
N PRO A 355 15.81 -7.03 20.73
CA PRO A 355 17.09 -7.30 20.06
C PRO A 355 16.92 -7.99 18.70
N SER A 356 16.02 -8.97 18.57
CA SER A 356 15.77 -9.66 17.29
C SER A 356 15.25 -8.71 16.21
N LEU A 357 14.41 -7.74 16.59
CA LEU A 357 13.89 -6.74 15.67
C LEU A 357 14.95 -5.70 15.28
N ASN A 358 15.83 -5.34 16.22
CA ASN A 358 16.96 -4.47 15.91
C ASN A 358 17.89 -5.12 14.89
N THR A 359 18.28 -6.39 15.09
CA THR A 359 19.11 -7.15 14.14
C THR A 359 18.48 -7.20 12.75
N SER A 360 17.17 -7.37 12.74
CA SER A 360 16.36 -7.42 11.54
C SER A 360 16.34 -6.11 10.76
N TYR A 361 16.21 -4.99 11.46
CA TYR A 361 16.16 -3.66 10.86
C TYR A 361 17.45 -3.27 10.13
N LEU A 362 18.60 -3.81 10.56
CA LEU A 362 19.90 -3.60 9.90
C LEU A 362 19.91 -4.04 8.42
N GLN A 363 19.00 -4.92 8.03
CA GLN A 363 18.90 -5.41 6.65
C GLN A 363 18.13 -4.47 5.73
N THR A 364 17.32 -3.55 6.28
CA THR A 364 16.53 -2.60 5.48
C THR A 364 17.44 -1.66 4.70
N GLU A 365 17.00 -1.22 3.52
CA GLU A 365 17.70 -0.18 2.78
C GLU A 365 17.67 1.14 3.53
N TRP A 366 16.53 1.48 4.15
CA TRP A 366 16.37 2.70 4.92
C TRP A 366 17.43 2.86 6.01
N TYR A 367 17.68 1.81 6.82
CA TYR A 367 18.77 1.81 7.82
C TYR A 367 20.13 2.20 7.23
N LYS A 368 20.43 1.70 6.02
CA LYS A 368 21.73 1.90 5.35
C LYS A 368 21.91 3.33 4.84
N VAL A 369 20.82 4.06 4.56
CA VAL A 369 20.87 5.38 3.91
C VAL A 369 20.46 6.53 4.82
N SER A 370 19.69 6.28 5.88
CA SER A 370 19.10 7.33 6.72
C SER A 370 20.06 7.91 7.75
N GLY A 371 21.31 7.43 7.81
CA GLY A 371 22.29 7.78 8.84
C GLY A 371 22.16 7.00 10.15
N TRP A 372 21.20 6.06 10.28
CA TRP A 372 21.10 5.19 11.47
C TRP A 372 22.41 4.45 11.78
N ALA A 373 23.12 3.98 10.75
CA ALA A 373 24.41 3.29 10.90
C ALA A 373 25.49 4.15 11.56
N ASP A 374 25.41 5.47 11.42
CA ASP A 374 26.41 6.42 11.92
C ASP A 374 26.14 6.88 13.35
N THR A 375 24.93 6.65 13.88
CA THR A 375 24.56 6.99 15.26
C THR A 375 25.32 6.18 16.32
N GLY A 376 25.82 5.00 15.95
CA GLY A 376 26.40 4.04 16.89
C GLY A 376 25.37 3.32 17.79
N TRP A 377 24.06 3.53 17.60
CA TRP A 377 23.03 2.89 18.44
C TRP A 377 23.08 1.36 18.41
N TYR A 378 23.38 0.80 17.22
CA TYR A 378 23.44 -0.65 16.98
C TYR A 378 24.83 -1.25 17.23
N LYS A 379 25.80 -0.46 17.69
CA LYS A 379 27.13 -0.97 18.08
C LYS A 379 27.03 -1.56 19.50
N ASN A 380 27.80 -2.62 19.75
CA ASN A 380 27.82 -3.35 21.02
C ASN A 380 28.41 -2.53 22.16
#